data_AF-A0A939UMN5-F1
#
_entry.id   AF-A0A939UMN5-F1
#
_cell.length_a   1.000
_cell.length_b   1.000
_cell.length_c   1.000
_cell.angle_alpha   90.00
_cell.angle_beta   90.00
_cell.angle_gamma   90.00
#
_symmetry.space_group_name_H-M   'P 1'
#
loop_
_entity.id
_entity.type
_entity.pdbx_description
1 polymer ?
#
loop_
_entity_poly.entity_id
_entity_poly.type
_entity_poly.pdbx_seq_one_letter_code
_entity_poly.pdbx_strand_id
1 'polypeptide(L)'
;MENIIKYVILVLFIAAVGALLFMAGYSRSRTLALYDRTGQAARTGQSAPQVPSDVREGSNPAAPAAQAPVLSPGDKQADGAAKKKALQYAKEHPEAAEKQIAEMKKYLTLPYGLSPEAAREHMLLLAAAGEEEKKPGARKKEAETITMGVYPQREGVPEDPIEWRIIDRLDGNTVFVVSKYVLEYKPYDDNREKTSLAYFWYRSTLKEWLDGNFYNSAFSEEEKTRILTSNIIQQSGANVKGRVFVLHTEEAKRFFRDDRDRVCLPTERAKAQKPRDPGIGDSGLWWARSSDATPVGSGLGAVTGNGAVIDSMGYAGLYYLGVRPAMWVRLR
;
A
#
# COMPACT_ATOMS: atom_id res chain seq x y z
N MET A 1 -0.87 18.83 50.06
CA MET A 1 -2.27 19.13 49.68
C MET A 1 -2.38 19.83 48.32
N GLU A 2 -1.49 20.77 47.96
CA GLU A 2 -1.56 21.48 46.67
C GLU A 2 -1.52 20.60 45.41
N ASN A 3 -0.73 19.52 45.40
CA ASN A 3 -0.63 18.64 44.24
C ASN A 3 -1.89 17.80 43.99
N ILE A 4 -2.67 17.50 45.05
CA ILE A 4 -3.92 16.76 44.93
C ILE A 4 -5.02 17.68 44.35
N ILE A 5 -5.05 18.95 44.78
CA ILE A 5 -6.00 19.94 44.27
C ILE A 5 -5.77 20.20 42.77
N LYS A 6 -4.50 20.31 42.33
CA LYS A 6 -4.17 20.46 40.90
C LYS A 6 -4.60 19.25 40.06
N TYR A 7 -4.46 18.04 40.61
CA TYR A 7 -4.86 16.81 39.91
C TYR A 7 -6.38 16.69 39.77
N VAL A 8 -7.12 17.04 40.82
CA VAL A 8 -8.59 17.02 40.79
C VAL A 8 -9.13 18.08 39.82
N ILE A 9 -8.55 19.28 39.78
CA ILE A 9 -8.93 20.32 38.81
C ILE A 9 -8.64 19.87 37.37
N LEU A 10 -7.50 19.23 37.11
CA LEU A 10 -7.14 18.73 35.79
C LEU A 10 -8.12 17.64 35.30
N VAL A 11 -8.49 16.71 36.18
CA VAL A 11 -9.44 15.63 35.85
C VAL A 11 -10.83 16.18 35.57
N LEU A 12 -11.30 17.16 36.36
CA LEU A 12 -12.59 17.82 36.13
C LEU A 12 -12.59 18.64 34.84
N PHE A 13 -11.47 19.26 34.48
CA PHE A 13 -11.34 20.00 33.23
C PHE A 13 -11.38 19.07 32.00
N ILE A 14 -10.72 17.91 32.07
CA ILE A 14 -10.75 16.90 31.00
C ILE A 14 -12.17 16.35 30.82
N ALA A 15 -12.89 16.08 31.91
CA ALA A 15 -14.28 15.62 31.85
C ALA A 15 -15.22 16.66 31.23
N ALA A 16 -15.05 17.94 31.56
CA ALA A 16 -15.85 19.03 31.00
C ALA A 16 -15.59 19.22 29.49
N VAL A 17 -14.34 19.14 29.05
CA VAL A 17 -13.96 19.23 27.63
C VAL A 17 -14.52 18.04 26.83
N GLY A 18 -14.49 16.83 27.40
CA GLY A 18 -15.08 15.64 26.80
C GLY A 18 -16.60 15.76 26.59
N ALA A 19 -17.33 16.29 27.58
CA ALA A 19 -18.77 16.51 27.48
C ALA A 19 -19.13 17.59 26.43
N LEU A 20 -18.32 18.64 26.32
CA LEU A 20 -18.54 19.71 25.33
C LEU A 20 -18.32 19.23 23.89
N LEU A 21 -17.30 18.40 23.66
CA LEU A 21 -17.03 17.80 22.35
C LEU A 21 -18.12 16.78 21.94
N PHE A 22 -18.66 16.03 22.91
CA PHE A 22 -19.77 15.11 22.66
C PHE A 22 -21.07 15.84 22.28
N MET A 23 -21.39 16.95 22.96
CA MET A 23 -22.56 17.78 22.65
C MET A 23 -22.41 18.53 21.31
N ALA A 24 -21.21 18.98 20.97
CA ALA A 24 -20.92 19.59 19.67
C ALA A 24 -21.02 18.59 18.50
N GLY A 25 -20.63 17.33 18.73
CA GLY A 25 -20.82 16.22 17.78
C GLY A 25 -22.29 15.87 17.56
N TYR A 26 -23.09 15.87 18.62
CA TYR A 26 -24.53 15.55 18.55
C TYR A 26 -25.34 16.63 17.80
N SER A 27 -24.95 17.89 17.89
CA SER A 27 -25.60 19.00 17.16
C SER A 27 -25.39 18.96 15.64
N ARG A 28 -24.26 18.43 15.14
CA ARG A 28 -24.00 18.32 13.68
C ARG A 28 -24.80 17.21 13.00
N SER A 29 -25.13 16.14 13.72
CA SER A 29 -25.92 15.02 13.19
C SER A 29 -27.37 15.40 12.86
N ARG A 30 -27.95 16.41 13.54
CA ARG A 30 -29.31 16.90 13.26
C ARG A 30 -29.41 17.77 12.01
N THR A 31 -28.33 18.44 11.60
CA THR A 31 -28.33 19.28 10.39
C THR A 31 -28.26 18.44 9.11
N LEU A 32 -27.59 17.28 9.15
CA LEU A 32 -27.52 16.32 8.03
C LEU A 32 -28.84 15.58 7.78
N ALA A 33 -29.64 15.31 8.83
CA ALA A 33 -30.93 14.63 8.70
C ALA A 33 -32.03 15.50 8.03
N LEU A 34 -31.86 16.82 7.95
CA LEU A 34 -32.82 17.72 7.31
C LEU A 34 -32.59 17.89 5.80
N TYR A 35 -31.39 17.56 5.30
CA TYR A 35 -31.04 17.72 3.87
C TYR A 35 -31.58 16.58 2.99
N ASP A 36 -31.82 15.40 3.58
CA ASP A 36 -32.21 14.18 2.85
C ASP A 36 -33.70 14.15 2.45
N ARG A 37 -34.53 15.04 3.03
CA ARG A 37 -35.98 15.08 2.74
C ARG A 37 -36.38 15.92 1.54
N THR A 38 -35.50 16.80 1.04
CA THR A 38 -35.79 17.68 -0.10
C THR A 38 -35.23 17.17 -1.43
N GLY A 39 -34.32 16.18 -1.42
CA GLY A 39 -33.64 15.67 -2.61
C GLY A 39 -34.36 14.53 -3.37
N GLN A 40 -35.35 13.87 -2.76
CA GLN A 40 -36.00 12.68 -3.35
C GLN A 40 -37.18 12.97 -4.30
N ALA A 41 -37.58 14.23 -4.50
CA ALA A 41 -38.76 14.57 -5.32
C ALA A 41 -38.47 14.84 -6.81
N ALA A 42 -37.23 14.75 -7.28
CA ALA A 42 -36.88 15.07 -8.67
C ALA A 42 -35.92 14.04 -9.26
N ARG A 43 -36.45 12.91 -9.77
CA ARG A 43 -35.85 12.05 -10.81
C ARG A 43 -36.77 10.86 -11.10
N THR A 44 -37.86 11.12 -11.81
CA THR A 44 -38.58 10.11 -12.57
C THR A 44 -38.67 10.58 -14.03
N GLY A 45 -38.16 9.75 -14.94
CA GLY A 45 -38.32 9.92 -16.38
C GLY A 45 -37.07 10.39 -17.11
N GLN A 46 -36.31 9.44 -17.66
CA GLN A 46 -35.88 9.52 -19.07
C GLN A 46 -35.30 8.18 -19.55
N SER A 47 -35.79 7.80 -20.72
CA SER A 47 -35.59 6.55 -21.47
C SER A 47 -34.19 6.40 -22.07
N ALA A 48 -33.73 5.15 -22.18
CA ALA A 48 -32.49 4.74 -22.85
C ALA A 48 -32.57 4.91 -24.39
N PRO A 49 -31.47 5.30 -25.07
CA PRO A 49 -31.34 5.13 -26.51
C PRO A 49 -30.50 3.89 -26.88
N GLN A 50 -30.83 3.33 -28.05
CA GLN A 50 -30.33 2.08 -28.60
C GLN A 50 -28.93 2.17 -29.24
N VAL A 51 -28.29 1.00 -29.33
CA VAL A 51 -26.97 0.74 -29.93
C VAL A 51 -27.10 0.56 -31.45
N PRO A 52 -26.22 1.16 -32.28
CA PRO A 52 -25.99 0.70 -33.64
C PRO A 52 -24.74 -0.19 -33.72
N SER A 53 -24.91 -1.34 -34.37
CA SER A 53 -23.90 -2.23 -34.92
C SER A 53 -23.08 -1.56 -36.02
N ASP A 54 -21.75 -1.66 -35.96
CA ASP A 54 -20.92 -2.01 -37.12
C ASP A 54 -19.44 -2.17 -36.70
N VAL A 55 -18.92 -3.38 -36.91
CA VAL A 55 -17.52 -3.76 -36.73
C VAL A 55 -16.84 -3.70 -38.09
N ARG A 56 -15.74 -2.93 -38.20
CA ARG A 56 -14.75 -3.09 -39.28
C ARG A 56 -13.37 -3.25 -38.66
N GLU A 57 -12.80 -4.42 -38.89
CA GLU A 57 -11.42 -4.78 -38.60
C GLU A 57 -10.46 -3.85 -39.37
N GLY A 58 -9.57 -3.20 -38.62
CA GLY A 58 -8.44 -2.43 -39.14
C GLY A 58 -7.18 -2.87 -38.38
N SER A 59 -6.28 -3.51 -39.11
CA SER A 59 -4.95 -3.97 -38.70
C SER A 59 -4.09 -2.83 -38.13
N ASN A 60 -3.52 -3.03 -36.93
CA ASN A 60 -2.55 -2.13 -36.33
C ASN A 60 -1.14 -2.78 -36.35
N PRO A 61 -0.06 -2.09 -36.78
CA PRO A 61 1.26 -2.68 -36.91
C PRO A 61 1.97 -2.82 -35.55
N ALA A 62 2.80 -3.84 -35.44
CA ALA A 62 3.53 -4.25 -34.25
C ALA A 62 4.40 -3.13 -33.65
N ALA A 63 4.25 -2.90 -32.34
CA ALA A 63 5.18 -2.11 -31.54
C ALA A 63 6.52 -2.88 -31.36
N PRO A 64 7.68 -2.19 -31.31
CA PRO A 64 8.98 -2.85 -31.26
C PRO A 64 9.24 -3.52 -29.92
N ALA A 65 9.74 -4.75 -29.96
CA ALA A 65 10.13 -5.54 -28.79
C ALA A 65 11.24 -4.82 -27.99
N ALA A 66 10.94 -4.44 -26.75
CA ALA A 66 11.92 -3.95 -25.80
C ALA A 66 12.87 -5.10 -25.41
N GLN A 67 14.15 -4.97 -25.76
CA GLN A 67 15.17 -5.93 -25.33
C GLN A 67 15.39 -5.81 -23.81
N ALA A 68 15.22 -6.93 -23.10
CA ALA A 68 15.45 -7.03 -21.67
C ALA A 68 16.95 -6.81 -21.32
N PRO A 69 17.28 -6.11 -20.23
CA PRO A 69 18.66 -5.99 -19.78
C PRO A 69 19.19 -7.36 -19.33
N VAL A 70 20.46 -7.67 -19.62
CA VAL A 70 21.21 -8.87 -19.18
C VAL A 70 21.85 -8.60 -17.82
N LEU A 71 21.76 -9.53 -16.85
CA LEU A 71 22.31 -9.37 -15.50
C LEU A 71 23.83 -9.45 -15.62
N SER A 72 24.52 -8.46 -15.07
CA SER A 72 25.97 -8.40 -15.18
C SER A 72 26.62 -9.40 -14.20
N PRO A 73 27.79 -9.97 -14.52
CA PRO A 73 28.55 -10.81 -13.59
C PRO A 73 28.81 -10.14 -12.22
N GLY A 74 28.84 -8.80 -12.17
CA GLY A 74 28.99 -8.03 -10.93
C GLY A 74 27.83 -8.18 -9.95
N ASP A 75 26.60 -8.38 -10.45
CA ASP A 75 25.40 -8.50 -9.61
C ASP A 75 25.42 -9.81 -8.80
N LYS A 76 25.90 -10.91 -9.39
CA LYS A 76 26.06 -12.20 -8.70
C LYS A 76 27.15 -12.18 -7.63
N GLN A 77 28.21 -11.41 -7.82
CA GLN A 77 29.32 -11.31 -6.87
C GLN A 77 28.97 -10.40 -5.68
N ALA A 78 28.16 -9.36 -5.90
CA ALA A 78 27.62 -8.50 -4.86
C ALA A 78 26.69 -9.27 -3.90
N ASP A 79 25.83 -10.15 -4.43
CA ASP A 79 24.96 -11.03 -3.64
C ASP A 79 25.77 -11.92 -2.68
N GLY A 80 26.86 -12.51 -3.16
CA GLY A 80 27.74 -13.35 -2.34
C GLY A 80 28.44 -12.59 -1.21
N ALA A 81 28.82 -11.34 -1.44
CA ALA A 81 29.45 -10.49 -0.42
C ALA A 81 28.44 -10.04 0.65
N ALA A 82 27.23 -9.65 0.24
CA ALA A 82 26.15 -9.27 1.15
C ALA A 82 25.78 -10.44 2.09
N LYS A 83 25.64 -11.66 1.54
CA LYS A 83 25.39 -12.87 2.32
C LYS A 83 26.46 -13.14 3.37
N LYS A 84 27.74 -13.01 3.01
CA LYS A 84 28.85 -13.18 3.96
C LYS A 84 28.80 -12.17 5.09
N LYS A 85 28.53 -10.89 4.78
CA LYS A 85 28.38 -9.83 5.79
C LYS A 85 27.20 -10.10 6.72
N ALA A 86 26.06 -10.51 6.18
CA ALA A 86 24.87 -10.80 6.97
C ALA A 86 25.10 -11.99 7.92
N LEU A 87 25.80 -13.03 7.45
CA LEU A 87 26.21 -14.14 8.30
C LEU A 87 27.21 -13.72 9.39
N GLN A 88 28.13 -12.81 9.08
CA GLN A 88 29.04 -12.25 10.06
C GLN A 88 28.29 -11.43 11.13
N TYR A 89 27.37 -10.57 10.72
CA TYR A 89 26.48 -9.82 11.63
C TYR A 89 25.71 -10.76 12.56
N ALA A 90 25.14 -11.86 12.04
CA ALA A 90 24.44 -12.85 12.87
C ALA A 90 25.35 -13.50 13.92
N LYS A 91 26.63 -13.71 13.59
CA LYS A 91 27.61 -14.29 14.52
C LYS A 91 28.04 -13.31 15.60
N GLU A 92 28.23 -12.04 15.23
CA GLU A 92 28.63 -10.96 16.15
C GLU A 92 27.47 -10.50 17.04
N HIS A 93 26.23 -10.59 16.54
CA HIS A 93 25.03 -10.06 17.20
C HIS A 93 23.84 -11.03 17.15
N PRO A 94 23.97 -12.26 17.70
CA PRO A 94 22.97 -13.32 17.53
C PRO A 94 21.58 -12.94 18.09
N GLU A 95 21.52 -12.37 19.29
CA GLU A 95 20.24 -11.98 19.90
C GLU A 95 19.56 -10.83 19.16
N ALA A 96 20.32 -9.83 18.71
CA ALA A 96 19.79 -8.71 17.95
C ALA A 96 19.28 -9.15 16.57
N ALA A 97 20.01 -10.04 15.89
CA ALA A 97 19.60 -10.63 14.62
C ALA A 97 18.29 -11.42 14.77
N GLU A 98 18.19 -12.30 15.77
CA GLU A 98 16.97 -13.08 16.02
C GLU A 98 15.79 -12.19 16.41
N LYS A 99 16.01 -11.14 17.21
CA LYS A 99 14.96 -10.16 17.54
C LYS A 99 14.44 -9.46 16.28
N GLN A 100 15.32 -9.02 15.40
CA GLN A 100 14.92 -8.37 14.14
C GLN A 100 14.18 -9.34 13.20
N ILE A 101 14.63 -10.59 13.11
CA ILE A 101 13.96 -11.64 12.32
C ILE A 101 12.56 -11.92 12.88
N ALA A 102 12.43 -12.07 14.20
CA ALA A 102 11.16 -12.29 14.87
C ALA A 102 10.17 -11.13 14.64
N GLU A 103 10.66 -9.90 14.58
CA GLU A 103 9.85 -8.73 14.26
C GLU A 103 9.40 -8.72 12.79
N MET A 104 10.33 -8.96 11.85
CA MET A 104 10.00 -9.01 10.42
C MET A 104 8.97 -10.10 10.08
N LYS A 105 9.01 -11.24 10.77
CA LYS A 105 8.02 -12.33 10.62
C LYS A 105 6.58 -11.91 10.90
N LYS A 106 6.33 -10.75 11.51
CA LYS A 106 4.98 -10.25 11.82
C LYS A 106 4.35 -9.47 10.67
N TYR A 107 5.15 -8.93 9.75
CA TYR A 107 4.65 -8.01 8.72
C TYR A 107 5.18 -8.27 7.32
N LEU A 108 6.36 -8.91 7.18
CA LEU A 108 7.05 -9.00 5.91
C LEU A 108 6.31 -9.94 4.95
N THR A 109 5.90 -9.38 3.82
CA THR A 109 5.23 -10.11 2.75
C THR A 109 6.28 -10.81 1.89
N LEU A 110 6.28 -12.14 1.90
CA LEU A 110 7.24 -12.94 1.15
C LEU A 110 6.55 -13.82 0.10
N PRO A 111 7.24 -14.19 -0.99
CA PRO A 111 6.70 -15.13 -1.97
C PRO A 111 6.22 -16.44 -1.33
N TYR A 112 5.07 -16.93 -1.79
CA TYR A 112 4.53 -18.22 -1.38
C TYR A 112 5.44 -19.35 -1.87
N GLY A 113 5.70 -20.32 -0.99
CA GLY A 113 6.56 -21.46 -1.30
C GLY A 113 8.06 -21.20 -1.06
N LEU A 114 8.44 -20.00 -0.59
CA LEU A 114 9.80 -19.75 -0.12
C LEU A 114 10.13 -20.65 1.07
N SER A 115 11.30 -21.33 1.05
CA SER A 115 11.68 -22.21 2.15
C SER A 115 11.93 -21.40 3.44
N PRO A 116 11.73 -21.99 4.63
CA PRO A 116 12.02 -21.33 5.90
C PRO A 116 13.46 -20.80 5.98
N GLU A 117 14.42 -21.53 5.41
CA GLU A 117 15.83 -21.18 5.37
C GLU A 117 16.07 -19.95 4.48
N ALA A 118 15.49 -19.94 3.27
CA ALA A 118 15.61 -18.81 2.35
C ALA A 118 14.92 -17.55 2.90
N ALA A 119 13.75 -17.70 3.54
CA ALA A 119 13.08 -16.60 4.22
C ALA A 119 13.92 -16.05 5.38
N ARG A 120 14.54 -16.93 6.17
CA ARG A 120 15.45 -16.52 7.26
C ARG A 120 16.70 -15.82 6.73
N GLU A 121 17.28 -16.34 5.65
CA GLU A 121 18.45 -15.72 5.00
C GLU A 121 18.10 -14.31 4.50
N HIS A 122 16.95 -14.14 3.83
CA HIS A 122 16.48 -12.84 3.37
C HIS A 122 16.29 -11.84 4.51
N MET A 123 15.60 -12.25 5.57
CA MET A 123 15.42 -11.41 6.76
C MET A 123 16.76 -11.07 7.42
N LEU A 124 17.74 -11.98 7.40
CA LEU A 124 19.06 -11.68 7.93
C LEU A 124 19.82 -10.66 7.08
N LEU A 125 19.71 -10.74 5.75
CA LEU A 125 20.24 -9.72 4.83
C LEU A 125 19.62 -8.35 5.13
N LEU A 126 18.30 -8.27 5.30
CA LEU A 126 17.59 -7.04 5.65
C LEU A 126 17.97 -6.49 7.03
N ALA A 127 18.26 -7.36 8.01
CA ALA A 127 18.73 -6.93 9.33
C ALA A 127 20.13 -6.31 9.25
N ALA A 128 21.06 -6.97 8.54
CA ALA A 128 22.42 -6.48 8.37
C ALA A 128 22.47 -5.17 7.56
N ALA A 129 21.66 -5.05 6.50
CA ALA A 129 21.56 -3.84 5.70
C ALA A 129 21.07 -2.64 6.52
N GLY A 130 20.06 -2.83 7.36
CA GLY A 130 19.54 -1.78 8.24
C GLY A 130 20.57 -1.24 9.24
N GLU A 131 21.55 -2.04 9.65
CA GLU A 131 22.66 -1.56 10.49
C GLU A 131 23.74 -0.80 9.69
N GLU A 132 23.96 -1.14 8.42
CA GLU A 132 24.84 -0.36 7.54
C GLU A 132 24.27 1.02 7.22
N GLU A 133 22.95 1.12 7.01
CA GLU A 133 22.27 2.39 6.71
C GLU A 133 22.30 3.39 7.87
N LYS A 134 22.36 2.90 9.11
CA LYS A 134 22.50 3.77 10.31
C LYS A 134 23.89 4.42 10.42
N LYS A 135 24.89 3.93 9.68
CA LYS A 135 26.26 4.45 9.77
C LYS A 135 26.36 5.82 9.07
N PRO A 136 27.09 6.80 9.66
CA PRO A 136 27.34 8.08 9.01
C PRO A 136 28.00 7.90 7.64
N GLY A 137 27.47 8.56 6.61
CA GLY A 137 28.06 8.56 5.26
C GLY A 137 27.60 7.43 4.33
N ALA A 138 26.56 6.65 4.70
CA ALA A 138 25.97 5.67 3.80
C ALA A 138 25.55 6.31 2.46
N ARG A 139 26.07 5.78 1.35
CA ARG A 139 25.84 6.31 -0.01
C ARG A 139 24.39 6.04 -0.42
N LYS A 140 23.67 7.09 -0.78
CA LYS A 140 22.28 7.02 -1.26
C LYS A 140 22.26 6.57 -2.72
N LYS A 141 21.80 5.35 -3.00
CA LYS A 141 21.53 4.89 -4.37
C LYS A 141 20.15 5.40 -4.81
N GLU A 142 20.01 5.81 -6.06
CA GLU A 142 18.71 6.18 -6.61
C GLU A 142 17.79 4.96 -6.73
N ALA A 143 16.48 5.20 -6.59
CA ALA A 143 15.49 4.14 -6.70
C ALA A 143 15.41 3.63 -8.14
N GLU A 144 15.74 2.36 -8.33
CA GLU A 144 15.64 1.69 -9.62
C GLU A 144 14.18 1.39 -9.94
N THR A 145 13.83 1.44 -11.24
CA THR A 145 12.46 1.21 -11.71
C THR A 145 12.39 0.17 -12.83
N ILE A 146 11.28 -0.55 -12.90
CA ILE A 146 10.89 -1.39 -14.03
C ILE A 146 9.56 -0.91 -14.61
N THR A 147 9.27 -1.31 -15.85
CA THR A 147 7.96 -1.09 -16.47
C THR A 147 7.29 -2.44 -16.67
N MET A 148 6.03 -2.57 -16.23
CA MET A 148 5.27 -3.81 -16.33
C MET A 148 3.77 -3.51 -16.25
N GLY A 149 2.99 -4.07 -17.16
CA GLY A 149 1.57 -3.81 -17.27
C GLY A 149 1.22 -2.41 -17.74
N VAL A 150 -0.07 -2.20 -17.98
CA VAL A 150 -0.66 -0.94 -18.44
C VAL A 150 -1.86 -0.56 -17.56
N TYR A 151 -2.05 0.73 -17.34
CA TYR A 151 -3.22 1.25 -16.65
C TYR A 151 -3.55 2.64 -17.18
N PRO A 152 -4.81 3.08 -17.21
CA PRO A 152 -5.13 4.48 -17.50
C PRO A 152 -4.45 5.41 -16.48
N GLN A 153 -3.49 6.24 -16.89
CA GLN A 153 -2.78 7.18 -16.00
C GLN A 153 -2.91 8.63 -16.45
N ARG A 154 -3.05 8.88 -17.75
CA ARG A 154 -3.31 10.20 -18.34
C ARG A 154 -4.78 10.35 -18.77
N GLU A 155 -5.26 11.58 -18.86
CA GLU A 155 -6.61 11.83 -19.38
C GLU A 155 -6.70 11.42 -20.85
N GLY A 156 -7.78 10.71 -21.20
CA GLY A 156 -8.02 10.24 -22.58
C GLY A 156 -7.12 9.10 -23.06
N VAL A 157 -6.15 8.63 -22.26
CA VAL A 157 -5.29 7.49 -22.61
C VAL A 157 -5.78 6.23 -21.88
N PRO A 158 -6.24 5.20 -22.62
CA PRO A 158 -6.76 3.98 -21.99
C PRO A 158 -5.67 3.07 -21.41
N GLU A 159 -4.45 3.11 -21.95
CA GLU A 159 -3.36 2.22 -21.57
C GLU A 159 -2.04 3.01 -21.49
N ASP A 160 -1.59 3.32 -20.28
CA ASP A 160 -0.25 3.86 -20.02
C ASP A 160 0.61 2.80 -19.30
N PRO A 161 1.85 2.56 -19.74
CA PRO A 161 2.75 1.65 -19.04
C PRO A 161 2.94 2.04 -17.58
N ILE A 162 2.82 1.06 -16.68
CA ILE A 162 2.98 1.31 -15.24
C ILE A 162 4.47 1.24 -14.90
N GLU A 163 4.99 2.32 -14.32
CA GLU A 163 6.32 2.34 -13.73
C GLU A 163 6.27 1.83 -12.28
N TRP A 164 7.19 0.93 -11.93
CA TRP A 164 7.31 0.33 -10.61
C TRP A 164 8.68 0.59 -10.03
N ARG A 165 8.73 1.06 -8.78
CA ARG A 165 9.95 1.20 -7.99
C ARG A 165 10.32 -0.14 -7.36
N ILE A 166 11.58 -0.56 -7.51
CA ILE A 166 12.13 -1.70 -6.79
C ILE A 166 12.45 -1.25 -5.36
N ILE A 167 11.84 -1.93 -4.39
CA ILE A 167 11.97 -1.62 -2.96
C ILE A 167 12.66 -2.73 -2.16
N ASP A 168 12.73 -3.93 -2.72
CA ASP A 168 13.49 -5.06 -2.15
C ASP A 168 13.94 -6.02 -3.25
N ARG A 169 14.96 -6.82 -2.97
CA ARG A 169 15.46 -7.89 -3.83
C ARG A 169 15.68 -9.14 -3.00
N LEU A 170 14.93 -10.18 -3.33
CA LEU A 170 15.12 -11.49 -2.72
C LEU A 170 16.35 -12.19 -3.31
N ASP A 171 16.56 -12.01 -4.61
CA ASP A 171 17.71 -12.50 -5.35
C ASP A 171 17.91 -11.65 -6.63
N GLY A 172 18.91 -12.01 -7.45
CA GLY A 172 19.21 -11.30 -8.70
C GLY A 172 18.08 -11.26 -9.74
N ASN A 173 17.05 -12.11 -9.64
CA ASN A 173 15.90 -12.16 -10.56
C ASN A 173 14.56 -11.77 -9.90
N THR A 174 14.41 -11.96 -8.60
CA THR A 174 13.15 -11.77 -7.87
C THR A 174 13.18 -10.48 -7.08
N VAL A 175 12.29 -9.55 -7.44
CA VAL A 175 12.24 -8.20 -6.88
C VAL A 175 10.88 -7.89 -6.28
N PHE A 176 10.86 -7.13 -5.19
CA PHE A 176 9.64 -6.57 -4.63
C PHE A 176 9.48 -5.16 -5.18
N VAL A 177 8.32 -4.89 -5.77
CA VAL A 177 8.06 -3.60 -6.39
C VAL A 177 6.80 -2.96 -5.85
N VAL A 178 6.77 -1.63 -5.93
CA VAL A 178 5.60 -0.79 -5.65
C VAL A 178 5.47 0.23 -6.77
N SER A 179 4.24 0.50 -7.22
CA SER A 179 3.99 1.51 -8.24
C SER A 179 4.65 2.86 -7.89
N LYS A 180 5.17 3.53 -8.93
CA LYS A 180 5.84 4.83 -8.78
C LYS A 180 4.87 5.95 -8.44
N TYR A 181 3.61 5.82 -8.86
CA TYR A 181 2.53 6.78 -8.65
C TYR A 181 1.33 6.14 -7.95
N VAL A 182 0.48 6.96 -7.34
CA VAL A 182 -0.88 6.54 -6.96
C VAL A 182 -1.70 6.40 -8.24
N LEU A 183 -2.18 5.19 -8.53
CA LEU A 183 -2.84 4.87 -9.79
C LEU A 183 -4.33 5.23 -9.79
N GLU A 184 -5.00 5.08 -8.65
CA GLU A 184 -6.44 5.34 -8.51
C GLU A 184 -6.79 5.66 -7.04
N TYR A 185 -7.82 6.48 -6.83
CA TYR A 185 -8.40 6.71 -5.51
C TYR A 185 -9.58 5.75 -5.30
N LYS A 186 -9.44 4.85 -4.32
CA LYS A 186 -10.44 3.83 -4.04
C LYS A 186 -10.52 3.57 -2.53
N PRO A 187 -11.71 3.41 -1.94
CA PRO A 187 -11.83 3.02 -0.53
C PRO A 187 -11.18 1.66 -0.30
N TYR A 188 -10.67 1.47 0.91
CA TYR A 188 -10.14 0.18 1.33
C TYR A 188 -11.27 -0.88 1.36
N ASP A 189 -12.44 -0.49 1.88
CA ASP A 189 -13.65 -1.29 1.76
C ASP A 189 -14.89 -0.40 1.52
N ASP A 190 -15.72 -0.78 0.53
CA ASP A 190 -16.95 -0.07 0.14
C ASP A 190 -18.24 -0.85 0.49
N ASN A 191 -18.12 -1.90 1.31
CA ASN A 191 -19.28 -2.70 1.73
C ASN A 191 -20.08 -1.97 2.82
N ARG A 192 -21.08 -1.20 2.41
CA ARG A 192 -21.94 -0.36 3.28
C ARG A 192 -22.86 -1.15 4.22
N GLU A 193 -22.97 -2.46 4.07
CA GLU A 193 -23.87 -3.32 4.86
C GLU A 193 -23.21 -3.92 6.11
N LYS A 194 -21.89 -3.79 6.30
CA LYS A 194 -21.15 -4.41 7.42
C LYS A 194 -20.76 -3.38 8.48
N THR A 195 -21.49 -3.34 9.58
CA THR A 195 -21.32 -2.33 10.66
C THR A 195 -20.21 -2.61 11.68
N SER A 196 -19.46 -3.72 11.62
CA SER A 196 -18.39 -3.97 12.62
C SER A 196 -17.27 -4.95 12.24
N LEU A 197 -17.24 -5.48 11.01
CA LEU A 197 -16.25 -6.49 10.57
C LEU A 197 -15.42 -6.05 9.34
N ALA A 198 -15.48 -4.76 8.98
CA ALA A 198 -15.11 -4.20 7.67
C ALA A 198 -13.67 -3.67 7.55
N TYR A 199 -12.70 -4.32 8.20
CA TYR A 199 -11.31 -3.83 8.26
C TYR A 199 -10.24 -4.86 7.93
N PHE A 200 -10.65 -6.10 7.65
CA PHE A 200 -9.72 -7.17 7.33
C PHE A 200 -9.36 -7.15 5.85
N TRP A 201 -8.06 -7.08 5.56
CA TRP A 201 -7.52 -7.12 4.19
C TRP A 201 -8.14 -8.24 3.34
N TYR A 202 -8.24 -9.45 3.88
CA TYR A 202 -8.70 -10.63 3.15
C TYR A 202 -10.17 -10.59 2.72
N ARG A 203 -10.99 -9.70 3.28
CA ARG A 203 -12.41 -9.51 2.92
C ARG A 203 -12.66 -8.13 2.28
N SER A 204 -11.61 -7.37 2.06
CA SER A 204 -11.72 -6.00 1.56
C SER A 204 -12.03 -6.00 0.07
N THR A 205 -12.95 -5.14 -0.35
CA THR A 205 -13.20 -4.88 -1.78
C THR A 205 -11.98 -4.32 -2.51
N LEU A 206 -11.01 -3.74 -1.79
CA LEU A 206 -9.72 -3.35 -2.36
C LEU A 206 -8.86 -4.57 -2.74
N LYS A 207 -8.78 -5.60 -1.89
CA LYS A 207 -8.07 -6.84 -2.25
C LYS A 207 -8.72 -7.52 -3.45
N GLU A 208 -10.04 -7.63 -3.46
CA GLU A 208 -10.80 -8.24 -4.57
C GLU A 208 -10.50 -7.51 -5.90
N TRP A 209 -10.45 -6.18 -5.85
CA TRP A 209 -10.10 -5.39 -7.03
C TRP A 209 -8.63 -5.58 -7.44
N LEU A 210 -7.67 -5.51 -6.51
CA LEU A 210 -6.24 -5.63 -6.81
C LEU A 210 -5.87 -7.01 -7.37
N ASP A 211 -6.31 -8.07 -6.70
CA ASP A 211 -5.98 -9.46 -7.03
C ASP A 211 -6.94 -10.07 -8.07
N GLY A 212 -7.95 -9.30 -8.49
CA GLY A 212 -8.94 -9.66 -9.51
C GLY A 212 -8.87 -8.70 -10.69
N ASN A 213 -9.76 -7.70 -10.71
CA ASN A 213 -9.95 -6.81 -11.86
C ASN A 213 -8.65 -6.14 -12.32
N PHE A 214 -7.94 -5.47 -11.41
CA PHE A 214 -6.68 -4.80 -11.72
C PHE A 214 -5.64 -5.78 -12.26
N TYR A 215 -5.40 -6.90 -11.56
CA TYR A 215 -4.44 -7.91 -12.01
C TYR A 215 -4.80 -8.46 -13.41
N ASN A 216 -6.09 -8.70 -13.67
CA ASN A 216 -6.53 -9.29 -14.93
C ASN A 216 -6.45 -8.32 -16.11
N SER A 217 -6.70 -7.03 -15.87
CA SER A 217 -6.69 -6.01 -16.92
C SER A 217 -5.33 -5.35 -17.12
N ALA A 218 -4.55 -5.20 -16.05
CA ALA A 218 -3.31 -4.43 -16.11
C ALA A 218 -2.14 -5.23 -16.68
N PHE A 219 -2.15 -6.56 -16.58
CA PHE A 219 -1.02 -7.39 -16.97
C PHE A 219 -1.38 -8.35 -18.10
N SER A 220 -0.46 -8.52 -19.05
CA SER A 220 -0.57 -9.54 -20.08
C SER A 220 -0.41 -10.96 -19.51
N GLU A 221 -0.80 -12.00 -20.25
CA GLU A 221 -0.62 -13.38 -19.80
C GLU A 221 0.86 -13.73 -19.54
N GLU A 222 1.78 -13.22 -20.37
CA GLU A 222 3.22 -13.38 -20.16
C GLU A 222 3.69 -12.68 -18.87
N GLU A 223 3.23 -11.47 -18.62
CA GLU A 223 3.51 -10.74 -17.38
C GLU A 223 2.97 -11.45 -16.14
N LYS A 224 1.74 -11.98 -16.23
CA LYS A 224 1.11 -12.75 -15.15
C LYS A 224 1.94 -13.96 -14.71
N THR A 225 2.67 -14.62 -15.62
CA THR A 225 3.58 -15.73 -15.26
C THR A 225 4.76 -15.31 -14.37
N ARG A 226 5.14 -14.03 -14.43
CA ARG A 226 6.26 -13.45 -13.67
C ARG A 226 5.84 -12.91 -12.31
N ILE A 227 4.55 -12.65 -12.10
CA ILE A 227 4.02 -12.14 -10.82
C ILE A 227 3.86 -13.30 -9.83
N LEU A 228 4.49 -13.18 -8.67
CA LEU A 228 4.49 -14.23 -7.66
C LEU A 228 3.27 -14.12 -6.74
N THR A 229 2.67 -15.27 -6.43
CA THR A 229 1.77 -15.36 -5.28
C THR A 229 2.58 -15.15 -4.01
N SER A 230 2.07 -14.34 -3.09
CA SER A 230 2.73 -13.97 -1.84
C SER A 230 1.92 -14.37 -0.62
N ASN A 231 2.60 -14.61 0.51
CA ASN A 231 2.00 -14.79 1.82
C ASN A 231 1.85 -13.42 2.50
N ILE A 232 0.61 -12.94 2.59
CA ILE A 232 0.28 -11.66 3.22
C ILE A 232 -0.13 -11.94 4.67
N ILE A 233 0.73 -11.57 5.61
CA ILE A 233 0.48 -11.75 7.04
C ILE A 233 -0.66 -10.84 7.46
N GLN A 234 -1.66 -11.43 8.11
CA GLN A 234 -2.79 -10.73 8.71
C GLN A 234 -2.50 -10.40 10.17
N GLN A 235 -3.30 -9.50 10.75
CA GLN A 235 -3.23 -9.14 12.17
C GLN A 235 -3.36 -10.36 13.11
N SER A 236 -4.13 -11.37 12.71
CA SER A 236 -4.29 -12.61 13.47
C SER A 236 -3.07 -13.55 13.41
N GLY A 237 -2.03 -13.19 12.66
CA GLY A 237 -0.91 -14.07 12.31
C GLY A 237 -1.24 -15.09 11.22
N ALA A 238 -2.49 -15.13 10.73
CA ALA A 238 -2.85 -15.98 9.59
C ALA A 238 -2.26 -15.43 8.29
N ASN A 239 -1.93 -16.31 7.36
CA ASN A 239 -1.46 -15.94 6.04
C ASN A 239 -2.58 -16.02 5.01
N VAL A 240 -2.68 -14.99 4.18
CA VAL A 240 -3.60 -14.94 3.05
C VAL A 240 -2.81 -14.79 1.77
N LYS A 241 -3.15 -15.57 0.76
CA LYS A 241 -2.50 -15.50 -0.55
C LYS A 241 -2.99 -14.28 -1.33
N GLY A 242 -2.08 -13.63 -2.04
CA GLY A 242 -2.40 -12.58 -3.02
C GLY A 242 -1.24 -12.33 -3.97
N ARG A 243 -1.54 -11.85 -5.18
CA ARG A 243 -0.53 -11.53 -6.20
C ARG A 243 -0.18 -10.05 -6.22
N VAL A 244 -1.20 -9.20 -6.15
CA VAL A 244 -1.07 -7.75 -6.06
C VAL A 244 -1.77 -7.27 -4.78
N PHE A 245 -1.09 -6.42 -4.03
CA PHE A 245 -1.53 -5.98 -2.72
C PHE A 245 -1.03 -4.56 -2.42
N VAL A 246 -1.35 -4.03 -1.23
CA VAL A 246 -0.71 -2.81 -0.70
C VAL A 246 0.27 -3.17 0.40
N LEU A 247 1.28 -2.33 0.60
CA LEU A 247 2.33 -2.56 1.60
C LEU A 247 1.78 -2.57 3.02
N HIS A 248 2.44 -3.28 3.92
CA HIS A 248 2.30 -3.07 5.35
C HIS A 248 2.97 -1.75 5.77
N THR A 249 2.49 -1.11 6.84
CA THR A 249 3.09 0.13 7.38
C THR A 249 4.56 -0.06 7.74
N GLU A 250 4.88 -1.17 8.42
CA GLU A 250 6.27 -1.56 8.69
C GLU A 250 7.11 -1.84 7.43
N GLU A 251 6.53 -2.36 6.34
CA GLU A 251 7.23 -2.47 5.05
C GLU A 251 7.51 -1.07 4.48
N ALA A 252 6.56 -0.15 4.58
CA ALA A 252 6.75 1.25 4.16
C ALA A 252 7.81 1.98 5.01
N LYS A 253 7.90 1.69 6.31
CA LYS A 253 8.95 2.22 7.18
C LYS A 253 10.31 1.62 6.83
N ARG A 254 10.36 0.34 6.47
CA ARG A 254 11.61 -0.37 6.21
C ARG A 254 12.22 -0.11 4.84
N PHE A 255 11.41 -0.13 3.79
CA PHE A 255 11.93 -0.10 2.42
C PHE A 255 12.05 1.29 1.80
N PHE A 256 11.49 2.30 2.46
CA PHE A 256 11.67 3.70 2.07
C PHE A 256 12.60 4.39 3.04
N ARG A 257 13.52 5.18 2.48
CA ARG A 257 14.61 5.81 3.23
C ARG A 257 14.12 6.75 4.33
N ASP A 258 13.11 7.54 4.01
CA ASP A 258 12.57 8.59 4.87
C ASP A 258 11.15 8.98 4.41
N ASP A 259 10.51 9.91 5.13
CA ASP A 259 9.18 10.41 4.77
C ASP A 259 9.16 10.98 3.34
N ARG A 260 10.22 11.70 2.92
CA ARG A 260 10.26 12.29 1.57
C ARG A 260 10.28 11.22 0.49
N ASP A 261 10.94 10.10 0.74
CA ASP A 261 10.99 8.96 -0.17
C ASP A 261 9.65 8.22 -0.28
N ARG A 262 8.82 8.30 0.78
CA ARG A 262 7.45 7.76 0.83
C ARG A 262 6.40 8.62 0.13
N VAL A 263 6.68 9.91 -0.08
CA VAL A 263 5.80 10.79 -0.85
C VAL A 263 5.60 10.21 -2.24
N CYS A 264 4.33 10.06 -2.63
CA CYS A 264 3.92 9.48 -3.89
C CYS A 264 2.91 10.41 -4.53
N LEU A 265 3.15 10.86 -5.76
CA LEU A 265 2.19 11.72 -6.45
C LEU A 265 1.14 10.85 -7.17
N PRO A 266 -0.13 11.29 -7.23
CA PRO A 266 -1.12 10.65 -8.07
C PRO A 266 -0.89 10.94 -9.55
N THR A 267 -1.32 10.00 -10.39
CA THR A 267 -1.38 10.16 -11.84
C THR A 267 -2.37 11.27 -12.22
N GLU A 268 -2.27 11.80 -13.44
CA GLU A 268 -3.18 12.85 -13.92
C GLU A 268 -4.64 12.39 -13.87
N ARG A 269 -4.90 11.15 -14.30
CA ARG A 269 -6.23 10.55 -14.22
C ARG A 269 -6.72 10.41 -12.79
N ALA A 270 -5.88 9.92 -11.87
CA ALA A 270 -6.27 9.80 -10.47
C ALA A 270 -6.61 11.17 -9.86
N LYS A 271 -5.85 12.22 -10.20
CA LYS A 271 -6.16 13.60 -9.80
C LYS A 271 -7.52 14.07 -10.32
N ALA A 272 -7.81 13.83 -11.60
CA ALA A 272 -9.07 14.21 -12.22
C ALA A 272 -10.30 13.52 -11.59
N GLN A 273 -10.12 12.28 -11.12
CA GLN A 273 -11.19 11.47 -10.51
C GLN A 273 -11.31 11.67 -8.99
N LYS A 274 -10.38 12.36 -8.35
CA LYS A 274 -10.34 12.52 -6.89
C LYS A 274 -11.62 13.20 -6.39
N PRO A 275 -12.33 12.63 -5.41
CA PRO A 275 -13.42 13.33 -4.73
C PRO A 275 -12.89 14.64 -4.13
N ARG A 276 -13.52 15.76 -4.47
CA ARG A 276 -13.05 17.10 -4.12
C ARG A 276 -13.26 17.35 -2.62
N ASP A 277 -12.25 17.08 -1.80
CA ASP A 277 -12.17 17.55 -0.41
C ASP A 277 -11.18 18.74 -0.31
N PRO A 278 -11.66 19.97 -0.06
CA PRO A 278 -10.82 21.16 0.00
C PRO A 278 -9.78 21.14 1.14
N GLY A 279 -9.91 20.23 2.12
CA GLY A 279 -8.99 20.15 3.26
C GLY A 279 -7.75 19.27 3.06
N ILE A 280 -7.69 18.45 2.00
CA ILE A 280 -6.68 17.38 1.86
C ILE A 280 -5.60 17.69 0.80
N GLY A 281 -5.75 18.77 0.01
CA GLY A 281 -4.79 19.18 -1.03
C GLY A 281 -4.54 18.10 -2.10
N ASP A 282 -3.59 18.32 -3.01
CA ASP A 282 -3.15 17.33 -4.04
C ASP A 282 -2.33 16.16 -3.46
N SER A 283 -2.42 15.99 -2.15
CA SER A 283 -1.52 15.17 -1.39
C SER A 283 -1.84 13.70 -1.65
N GLY A 284 -0.83 12.96 -2.13
CA GLY A 284 -0.96 11.58 -2.55
C GLY A 284 -0.93 10.64 -1.35
N LEU A 285 -1.90 10.78 -0.46
CA LEU A 285 -2.15 9.79 0.59
C LEU A 285 -2.36 8.44 -0.06
N TRP A 286 -1.80 7.37 0.51
CA TRP A 286 -1.99 6.03 -0.01
C TRP A 286 -2.18 4.98 1.09
N TRP A 287 -2.97 3.96 0.77
CA TRP A 287 -3.31 2.88 1.70
C TRP A 287 -2.12 2.00 2.04
N ALA A 288 -2.02 1.62 3.31
CA ALA A 288 -1.16 0.54 3.79
C ALA A 288 -1.98 -0.43 4.67
N ARG A 289 -1.46 -1.63 4.92
CA ARG A 289 -1.99 -2.56 5.93
C ARG A 289 -1.30 -2.29 7.26
N SER A 290 -2.01 -2.48 8.38
CA SER A 290 -1.43 -2.37 9.72
C SER A 290 -1.69 -3.62 10.54
N SER A 291 -0.75 -3.94 11.44
CA SER A 291 -0.78 -5.06 12.38
C SER A 291 -1.64 -4.80 13.62
N ASP A 292 -2.04 -3.55 13.86
CA ASP A 292 -2.53 -3.16 15.18
C ASP A 292 -3.94 -3.67 15.45
N ALA A 293 -3.98 -4.67 16.32
CA ALA A 293 -5.16 -5.26 16.93
C ALA A 293 -5.72 -4.34 18.02
N THR A 294 -6.36 -3.23 17.64
CA THR A 294 -7.42 -2.76 18.53
C THR A 294 -8.64 -3.65 18.32
N PRO A 295 -9.44 -3.94 19.37
CA PRO A 295 -10.69 -4.70 19.25
C PRO A 295 -11.71 -4.08 18.27
N VAL A 296 -11.46 -2.84 17.84
CA VAL A 296 -12.24 -2.06 16.88
C VAL A 296 -11.44 -1.87 15.58
N GLY A 297 -11.13 -2.98 14.89
CA GLY A 297 -10.93 -2.95 13.44
C GLY A 297 -9.85 -2.01 12.89
N SER A 298 -8.69 -1.89 13.54
CA SER A 298 -7.62 -0.97 13.09
C SER A 298 -6.67 -1.55 12.04
N GLY A 299 -7.16 -2.38 11.11
CA GLY A 299 -6.38 -2.95 9.98
C GLY A 299 -5.96 -1.97 8.89
N LEU A 300 -6.20 -0.68 9.11
CA LEU A 300 -6.04 0.37 8.12
C LEU A 300 -4.82 1.21 8.45
N GLY A 301 -3.73 0.92 7.74
CA GLY A 301 -2.59 1.81 7.69
C GLY A 301 -2.72 2.81 6.54
N ALA A 302 -1.93 3.87 6.59
CA ALA A 302 -1.77 4.76 5.47
C ALA A 302 -0.42 5.45 5.52
N VAL A 303 -0.07 6.06 4.39
CA VAL A 303 1.01 7.03 4.31
C VAL A 303 0.41 8.37 3.92
N THR A 304 0.76 9.40 4.69
CA THR A 304 0.28 10.76 4.48
C THR A 304 0.93 11.41 3.26
N GLY A 305 0.40 12.54 2.81
CA GLY A 305 0.99 13.27 1.69
C GLY A 305 2.36 13.89 1.95
N ASN A 306 2.79 14.00 3.21
CA ASN A 306 4.17 14.34 3.57
C ASN A 306 5.04 13.10 3.85
N GLY A 307 4.49 11.90 3.68
CA GLY A 307 5.21 10.63 3.78
C GLY A 307 5.25 9.97 5.15
N ALA A 308 4.60 10.56 6.16
CA ALA A 308 4.49 9.96 7.49
C ALA A 308 3.60 8.71 7.44
N VAL A 309 3.97 7.67 8.20
CA VAL A 309 3.21 6.42 8.28
C VAL A 309 2.24 6.48 9.45
N ILE A 310 0.98 6.14 9.20
CA ILE A 310 -0.11 6.08 10.18
C ILE A 310 -0.56 4.63 10.29
N ASP A 311 -0.56 4.08 11.50
CA ASP A 311 -0.91 2.67 11.76
C ASP A 311 -2.42 2.45 12.02
N SER A 312 -3.22 3.53 12.19
CA SER A 312 -4.68 3.46 12.31
C SER A 312 -5.36 4.69 11.70
N MET A 313 -5.93 4.52 10.50
CA MET A 313 -6.65 5.57 9.76
C MET A 313 -8.17 5.62 10.07
N GLY A 314 -8.67 4.77 10.99
CA GLY A 314 -10.03 4.86 11.57
C GLY A 314 -11.22 4.51 10.66
N TYR A 315 -11.18 4.79 9.35
CA TYR A 315 -12.32 4.58 8.43
C TYR A 315 -11.89 3.91 7.11
N ALA A 316 -12.52 2.78 6.76
CA ALA A 316 -12.18 2.02 5.53
C ALA A 316 -12.77 2.62 4.25
N GLY A 317 -13.89 3.35 4.38
CA GLY A 317 -14.64 3.93 3.27
C GLY A 317 -14.12 5.30 2.81
N LEU A 318 -12.87 5.66 3.13
CA LEU A 318 -12.33 6.96 2.73
C LEU A 318 -11.97 6.94 1.23
N TYR A 319 -12.70 7.71 0.43
CA TYR A 319 -12.50 7.76 -1.03
C TYR A 319 -11.36 8.70 -1.47
N TYR A 320 -10.65 9.34 -0.54
CA TYR A 320 -9.54 10.26 -0.84
C TYR A 320 -8.15 9.65 -0.62
N LEU A 321 -8.07 8.36 -0.28
CA LEU A 321 -6.81 7.62 -0.22
C LEU A 321 -6.55 6.87 -1.53
N GLY A 322 -5.32 7.02 -1.99
CA GLY A 322 -4.80 6.42 -3.19
C GLY A 322 -4.44 4.95 -3.02
N VAL A 323 -4.52 4.22 -4.11
CA VAL A 323 -4.01 2.86 -4.21
C VAL A 323 -2.63 2.92 -4.84
N ARG A 324 -1.67 2.35 -4.12
CA ARG A 324 -0.31 2.16 -4.58
C ARG A 324 -0.01 0.66 -4.59
N PRO A 325 -0.31 -0.05 -5.70
CA PRO A 325 -0.12 -1.50 -5.76
C PRO A 325 1.34 -1.89 -5.56
N ALA A 326 1.56 -3.05 -4.97
CA ALA A 326 2.84 -3.70 -4.76
C ALA A 326 2.74 -5.21 -5.05
N MET A 327 3.85 -5.80 -5.48
CA MET A 327 3.93 -7.22 -5.82
C MET A 327 5.37 -7.71 -5.91
N TRP A 328 5.57 -9.01 -5.70
CA TRP A 328 6.82 -9.69 -6.03
C TRP A 328 6.81 -10.15 -7.48
N VAL A 329 7.86 -9.85 -8.24
CA VAL A 329 7.98 -10.21 -9.66
C VAL A 329 9.33 -10.80 -10.00
N ARG A 330 9.35 -11.71 -10.98
CA ARG A 330 10.57 -12.16 -11.64
C ARG A 330 10.88 -11.25 -12.83
N LEU A 331 12.12 -10.80 -12.93
CA LEU A 331 12.58 -9.95 -14.04
C LEU A 331 12.68 -10.72 -15.37
N ARG A 332 12.95 -12.03 -15.29
CA ARG A 332 12.99 -12.98 -16.40
C ARG A 332 12.29 -14.26 -16.03
#